data_AF-A0A5Q0H7E3-F1
#
_entry.id   AF-A0A5Q0H7E3-F1
#
_cell.length_a   1.000
_cell.length_b   1.000
_cell.length_c   1.000
_cell.angle_alpha   90.00
_cell.angle_beta   90.00
_cell.angle_gamma   90.00
#
_symmetry.space_group_name_H-M   'P 1'
#
loop_
_entity.id
_entity.type
_entity.pdbx_description
1 polymer ?
#
loop_
_entity_poly.entity_id
_entity_poly.type
_entity_poly.pdbx_seq_one_letter_code
_entity_poly.pdbx_strand_id
1 'polypeptide(L)'
;MSGGYQVDPDVLTAFAARLDETADEVRAVASTLDDPVGDLGPEGVTEAVDRLMGEWARALRGAGLDEVADGLRAAVGDYRDADEWRRG
;
A
#
# COMPACT_ATOMS: atom_id res chain seq x y z
N MET A 1 8.91 -9.44 35.30
CA MET A 1 8.52 -10.32 34.18
C MET A 1 8.00 -9.41 33.10
N SER A 2 8.77 -9.18 32.04
CA SER A 2 8.38 -8.30 30.94
C SER A 2 7.22 -8.97 30.23
N GLY A 3 6.00 -8.43 30.35
CA GLY A 3 4.88 -8.82 29.51
C GLY A 3 5.29 -8.54 28.08
N GLY A 4 5.69 -9.60 27.36
CA GLY A 4 6.14 -9.48 25.98
C GLY A 4 5.03 -8.86 25.14
N TYR A 5 5.41 -8.06 24.14
CA TYR A 5 4.49 -7.57 23.12
C TYR A 5 3.80 -8.79 22.49
N GLN A 6 2.58 -9.06 22.91
CA GLN A 6 1.78 -10.16 22.38
C GLN A 6 0.93 -9.55 21.27
N VAL A 7 1.44 -9.64 20.06
CA VAL A 7 0.69 -9.26 18.86
C VAL A 7 -0.09 -10.47 18.40
N ASP A 8 -1.37 -10.27 18.08
CA ASP A 8 -2.23 -11.31 17.53
C ASP A 8 -1.93 -11.48 16.02
N PRO A 9 -1.43 -12.66 15.57
CA PRO A 9 -1.12 -12.89 14.17
C PRO A 9 -2.34 -12.80 13.24
N ASP A 10 -3.55 -13.07 13.75
CA ASP A 10 -4.78 -13.00 12.96
C ASP A 10 -5.17 -11.54 12.69
N VAL A 11 -4.91 -10.64 13.65
CA VAL A 11 -5.09 -9.19 13.47
C VAL A 11 -4.11 -8.66 12.41
N LEU A 12 -2.84 -9.08 12.45
CA LEU A 12 -1.86 -8.70 11.43
C LEU A 12 -2.23 -9.22 10.05
N THR A 13 -2.70 -10.46 9.96
CA THR A 13 -3.18 -11.07 8.70
C THR A 13 -4.35 -10.28 8.12
N ALA A 14 -5.34 -9.94 8.95
CA ALA A 14 -6.49 -9.15 8.52
C ALA A 14 -6.08 -7.73 8.07
N PHE A 15 -5.08 -7.12 8.71
CA PHE A 15 -4.60 -5.81 8.32
C PHE A 15 -3.80 -5.85 7.02
N ALA A 16 -2.98 -6.88 6.79
CA ALA A 16 -2.29 -7.09 5.52
C ALA A 16 -3.27 -7.22 4.34
N ALA A 17 -4.38 -7.96 4.53
CA ALA A 17 -5.42 -8.07 3.51
C ALA A 17 -6.08 -6.71 3.16
N ARG A 18 -6.35 -5.88 4.18
CA ARG A 18 -6.87 -4.51 3.94
C ARG A 18 -5.88 -3.62 3.22
N LEU A 19 -4.58 -3.80 3.44
CA LEU A 19 -3.55 -3.08 2.71
C LEU A 19 -3.54 -3.48 1.23
N ASP A 20 -3.71 -4.76 0.91
CA ASP A 20 -3.84 -5.19 -0.49
C ASP A 20 -5.07 -4.55 -1.17
N GLU A 21 -6.22 -4.57 -0.50
CA GLU A 21 -7.45 -3.93 -1.00
C GLU A 21 -7.22 -2.44 -1.25
N THR A 22 -6.55 -1.76 -0.31
CA THR A 22 -6.23 -0.34 -0.44
C THR A 22 -5.20 -0.10 -1.56
N ALA A 23 -4.22 -0.99 -1.73
CA ALA A 23 -3.23 -0.90 -2.78
C ALA A 23 -3.88 -1.02 -4.17
N ASP A 24 -4.85 -1.91 -4.32
CA ASP A 24 -5.63 -2.05 -5.55
C ASP A 24 -6.45 -0.79 -5.85
N GLU A 25 -7.11 -0.21 -4.85
CA GLU A 25 -7.82 1.06 -4.99
C GLU A 25 -6.88 2.21 -5.40
N VAL A 26 -5.73 2.33 -4.74
CA VAL A 26 -4.71 3.35 -5.07
C VAL A 26 -4.17 3.16 -6.49
N ARG A 27 -3.94 1.91 -6.91
CA ARG A 27 -3.48 1.58 -8.27
C ARG A 27 -4.54 1.93 -9.31
N ALA A 28 -5.81 1.70 -9.02
CA ALA A 28 -6.91 2.09 -9.90
C ALA A 28 -6.97 3.62 -10.08
N VAL A 29 -6.89 4.39 -8.99
CA VAL A 29 -6.86 5.86 -9.06
C VAL A 29 -5.64 6.35 -9.84
N ALA A 30 -4.45 5.79 -9.57
CA ALA A 30 -3.24 6.13 -10.29
C ALA A 30 -3.29 5.80 -11.78
N SER A 31 -4.09 4.80 -12.18
CA SER A 31 -4.33 4.48 -13.59
C SER A 31 -5.24 5.52 -14.25
N THR A 32 -6.27 6.01 -13.55
CA THR A 32 -7.15 7.07 -14.07
C THR A 32 -6.41 8.38 -14.30
N LEU A 33 -5.37 8.66 -13.50
CA LEU A 33 -4.55 9.87 -13.66
C LEU A 33 -3.59 9.82 -14.86
N ASP A 34 -3.33 8.65 -15.43
CA ASP A 34 -2.52 8.52 -16.66
C ASP A 34 -3.35 8.81 -17.92
N ASP A 35 -4.67 8.87 -17.82
CA ASP A 35 -5.53 9.17 -18.96
C ASP A 35 -5.39 10.65 -19.36
N PRO A 36 -5.20 10.96 -20.65
CA PRO A 36 -5.05 12.34 -21.10
C PRO A 36 -6.33 13.15 -20.84
N VAL A 37 -6.20 14.34 -20.25
CA VAL A 37 -7.35 15.21 -19.90
C VAL A 37 -8.04 15.81 -21.12
N GLY A 38 -7.41 15.71 -22.29
CA GLY A 38 -7.83 16.41 -23.50
C GLY A 38 -7.45 17.89 -23.49
N ASP A 39 -7.96 18.64 -24.46
CA ASP A 39 -7.66 20.06 -24.59
C ASP A 39 -8.41 20.88 -23.51
N LEU A 40 -7.66 21.48 -22.60
CA LEU A 40 -8.17 22.32 -21.52
C LEU A 40 -8.20 23.82 -21.88
N GLY A 41 -7.86 24.18 -23.12
CA GLY A 41 -7.99 25.53 -23.66
C GLY A 41 -6.64 26.20 -23.93
N PRO A 42 -6.29 27.32 -23.25
CA PRO A 42 -5.11 28.10 -23.62
C PRO A 42 -3.81 27.29 -23.61
N GLU A 43 -2.87 27.67 -24.50
CA GLU A 43 -1.54 27.07 -24.56
C GLU A 43 -0.89 27.01 -23.16
N GLY A 44 -0.38 25.84 -22.81
CA GLY A 44 0.31 25.57 -21.54
C GLY A 44 -0.57 25.09 -20.38
N VAL A 45 -1.90 25.26 -20.42
CA VAL A 45 -2.78 24.74 -19.36
C VAL A 45 -2.81 23.21 -19.38
N THR A 46 -3.02 22.62 -20.57
CA THR A 46 -3.03 21.16 -20.74
C THR A 46 -1.71 20.54 -20.29
N GLU A 47 -0.56 21.08 -20.71
CA GLU A 47 0.77 20.58 -20.31
C GLU A 47 1.01 20.69 -18.80
N ALA A 48 0.56 21.79 -18.17
CA ALA A 48 0.70 21.97 -16.73
C ALA A 48 -0.14 20.94 -15.94
N VAL A 49 -1.35 20.64 -16.41
CA VAL A 49 -2.22 19.64 -15.78
C VAL A 49 -1.69 18.23 -16.01
N ASP A 50 -1.26 17.88 -17.23
CA ASP A 50 -0.67 16.57 -17.53
C ASP A 50 0.54 16.30 -16.62
N ARG A 51 1.41 17.29 -16.43
CA ARG A 51 2.55 17.18 -15.51
C ARG A 51 2.09 16.96 -14.06
N LEU A 52 1.11 17.72 -13.59
CA LEU A 52 0.58 17.59 -12.22
C LEU A 52 -0.02 16.20 -11.98
N MET A 53 -0.81 15.69 -12.93
CA MET A 53 -1.39 14.35 -12.83
C MET A 53 -0.30 13.27 -12.83
N GLY A 54 0.73 13.40 -13.66
CA GLY A 54 1.88 12.49 -13.65
C GLY A 54 2.64 12.47 -12.31
N GLU A 55 2.80 13.64 -11.67
CA GLU A 55 3.38 13.73 -10.33
C GLU A 55 2.51 13.02 -9.28
N TRP A 56 1.19 13.19 -9.35
CA TRP A 56 0.25 12.54 -8.44
C TRP A 56 0.20 11.02 -8.64
N ALA A 57 0.12 10.54 -9.90
CA ALA A 57 0.17 9.13 -10.23
C ALA A 57 1.46 8.47 -9.70
N ARG A 58 2.60 9.17 -9.83
CA ARG A 58 3.87 8.70 -9.27
C ARG A 58 3.88 8.65 -7.75
N ALA A 59 3.31 9.66 -7.08
CA ALA A 59 3.20 9.68 -5.62
C ALA A 59 2.33 8.53 -5.10
N LEU A 60 1.19 8.26 -5.74
CA LEU A 60 0.29 7.15 -5.40
C LEU A 60 0.97 5.79 -5.56
N ARG A 61 1.68 5.57 -6.69
CA ARG A 61 2.47 4.34 -6.90
C ARG A 61 3.60 4.16 -5.90
N GLY A 62 4.12 5.25 -5.35
CA GLY A 62 5.18 5.25 -4.34
C GLY A 62 4.70 5.07 -2.90
N ALA A 63 3.40 4.86 -2.66
CA ALA A 63 2.84 4.78 -1.30
C ALA A 63 3.31 3.55 -0.50
N GLY A 64 3.84 2.52 -1.16
CA GLY A 64 4.52 1.39 -0.52
C GLY A 64 3.59 0.41 0.22
N LEU A 65 2.30 0.37 -0.14
CA LEU A 65 1.30 -0.41 0.60
C LEU A 65 1.54 -1.92 0.46
N ASP A 66 1.96 -2.38 -0.72
CA ASP A 66 2.30 -3.78 -0.99
C ASP A 66 3.48 -4.24 -0.10
N GLU A 67 4.53 -3.40 0.02
CA GLU A 67 5.70 -3.70 0.85
C GLU A 67 5.36 -3.75 2.35
N VAL A 68 4.45 -2.88 2.82
CA VAL A 68 3.98 -2.93 4.21
C VAL A 68 3.17 -4.21 4.46
N ALA A 69 2.30 -4.60 3.52
CA ALA A 69 1.52 -5.83 3.62
C ALA A 69 2.43 -7.07 3.69
N ASP A 70 3.46 -7.13 2.85
CA ASP A 70 4.46 -8.20 2.85
C ASP A 70 5.28 -8.25 4.16
N GLY A 71 5.66 -7.08 4.69
CA GLY A 71 6.33 -7.00 6.00
C GLY A 71 5.48 -7.56 7.14
N LEU A 72 4.17 -7.34 7.11
CA LEU A 72 3.25 -7.89 8.11
C LEU A 72 3.07 -9.40 7.98
N ARG A 73 3.01 -9.92 6.75
CA ARG A 73 2.97 -11.37 6.50
C ARG A 73 4.23 -12.06 7.00
N ALA A 74 5.40 -11.44 6.79
CA ALA A 74 6.66 -11.94 7.33
C ALA A 74 6.64 -12.00 8.86
N ALA A 75 6.19 -10.91 9.51
CA ALA A 75 6.07 -10.88 10.97
C ALA A 75 5.08 -11.94 11.52
N VAL A 76 3.96 -12.19 10.82
CA VAL A 76 3.03 -13.28 11.16
C VAL A 76 3.72 -14.64 11.13
N GLY A 77 4.57 -14.88 10.13
CA GLY A 77 5.41 -16.09 10.05
C GLY A 77 6.28 -16.24 11.29
N ASP A 78 7.05 -15.20 11.63
CA ASP A 78 7.95 -15.19 12.79
C ASP A 78 7.20 -15.46 14.11
N TYR A 79 6.00 -14.89 14.29
CA TYR A 79 5.20 -15.13 15.49
C TYR A 79 4.69 -16.57 15.58
N ARG A 80 4.26 -17.17 14.46
CA ARG A 80 3.79 -18.57 14.43
C ARG A 80 4.93 -19.53 14.75
N ASP A 81 6.09 -19.32 14.13
CA ASP A 81 7.29 -20.11 14.39
C ASP A 81 7.69 -20.03 15.86
N ALA A 82 7.72 -18.82 16.44
CA ALA A 82 8.04 -18.63 17.87
C ALA A 82 7.05 -19.35 18.80
N ASP A 83 5.77 -19.39 18.45
CA ASP A 83 4.74 -20.08 19.23
C ASP A 83 4.83 -21.61 19.13
N GLU A 84 5.24 -22.15 17.98
CA GLU A 84 5.52 -23.59 17.82
C GLU A 84 6.69 -24.03 18.70
N TRP A 85 7.78 -23.24 18.73
CA TRP A 85 8.96 -23.53 19.55
C TRP A 85 8.68 -23.45 21.05
N ARG A 86 7.67 -22.67 21.48
CA ARG A 86 7.25 -22.60 22.88
C ARG A 86 6.40 -23.81 23.31
N ARG A 87 5.73 -24.47 22.35
CA ARG A 87 4.78 -25.57 22.60
C ARG A 87 5.41 -26.96 22.46
N GLY A 88 6.56 -27.09 21.80
CA GLY A 88 7.38 -28.31 21.70
C GLY A 88 8.35 -28.48 22.87
#